data_AF-A0A820DIT5-F1
#
_entry.id   AF-A0A820DIT5-F1
#
_cell.length_a   1.000
_cell.length_b   1.000
_cell.length_c   1.000
_cell.angle_alpha   90.00
_cell.angle_beta   90.00
_cell.angle_gamma   90.00
#
_symmetry.space_group_name_H-M   'P 1'
#
loop_
_entity.id
_entity.type
_entity.pdbx_description
1 polymer ?
#
loop_
_entity_poly.entity_id
_entity_poly.type
_entity_poly.pdbx_seq_one_letter_code
_entity_poly.pdbx_strand_id
1 'polypeptide(L)'
;MGVLLRLKFTRGSQVFSIPLPLAKDVLPSAIFYATITPTLVYLVLDRLIIQPFVRLEHEREQKKREDEEREKQVDRRHEAMNAQEVLRSLVEQIKDKEGSQGLIILEAYYGHLYPIIDESSIKIIDVRIPLQTLVKDSALKIETTVSKSNLIGFYDPCVGEQKSLRIKYSFHSQIHTVTYQDLEPIILPNRSNKKDIL
;
A
#
# COMPACT_ATOMS: atom_id res chain seq x y z
N MET A 1 -54.97 -14.96 -37.92
CA MET A 1 -54.92 -15.68 -36.62
C MET A 1 -54.44 -14.67 -35.60
N GLY A 2 -55.32 -14.11 -34.77
CA GLY A 2 -54.97 -13.05 -33.81
C GLY A 2 -54.51 -13.59 -32.46
N VAL A 3 -54.03 -12.71 -31.59
CA VAL A 3 -53.68 -13.05 -30.20
C VAL A 3 -54.84 -12.62 -29.29
N LEU A 4 -55.43 -13.59 -28.57
CA LEU A 4 -56.57 -13.37 -27.67
C LEU A 4 -56.15 -13.71 -26.23
N LEU A 5 -56.09 -12.71 -25.35
CA LEU A 5 -55.83 -12.95 -23.93
C LEU A 5 -57.15 -13.29 -23.24
N ARG A 6 -57.25 -14.48 -22.62
CA ARG A 6 -58.42 -14.86 -21.82
C ARG A 6 -58.09 -14.74 -20.35
N LEU A 7 -58.62 -13.71 -19.70
CA LEU A 7 -58.58 -13.58 -18.25
C LEU A 7 -59.71 -14.43 -17.68
N LYS A 8 -59.36 -15.45 -16.89
CA LYS A 8 -60.31 -16.33 -16.20
C LYS A 8 -60.33 -15.97 -14.72
N PHE A 9 -61.51 -15.66 -14.20
CA PHE A 9 -61.75 -15.47 -12.78
C PHE A 9 -62.71 -16.55 -12.29
N THR A 10 -62.29 -17.26 -11.25
CA THR A 10 -63.07 -18.32 -10.60
C THR A 10 -63.66 -17.79 -9.29
N ARG A 11 -64.98 -17.85 -9.15
CA ARG A 11 -65.67 -17.58 -7.87
C ARG A 11 -66.72 -18.67 -7.63
N GLY A 12 -66.51 -19.49 -6.62
CA GLY A 12 -67.34 -20.67 -6.33
C GLY A 12 -67.25 -21.72 -7.45
N SER A 13 -68.40 -22.13 -8.00
CA SER A 13 -68.48 -23.12 -9.10
C SER A 13 -68.58 -22.49 -10.50
N GLN A 14 -68.55 -21.15 -10.61
CA GLN A 14 -68.64 -20.45 -11.89
C GLN A 14 -67.29 -19.87 -12.31
N VAL A 15 -66.95 -20.08 -13.59
CA VAL A 15 -65.75 -19.55 -14.23
C VAL A 15 -66.16 -18.43 -15.17
N PHE A 16 -65.81 -17.19 -14.83
CA PHE A 16 -66.00 -16.03 -15.70
C PHE A 16 -64.76 -15.86 -16.57
N SER A 17 -64.92 -15.94 -17.90
CA SER A 17 -63.84 -15.73 -18.86
C SER A 17 -64.10 -14.50 -19.72
N ILE A 18 -63.27 -13.47 -19.61
CA ILE A 18 -63.35 -12.26 -20.43
C ILE A 18 -62.27 -12.36 -21.52
N PRO A 19 -62.65 -12.48 -22.81
CA PRO A 19 -61.69 -12.46 -23.91
C PRO A 19 -61.32 -11.01 -24.25
N LEU A 20 -60.05 -10.66 -24.09
CA LEU A 20 -59.48 -9.38 -24.51
C LEU A 20 -58.75 -9.59 -25.86
N PRO A 21 -59.29 -9.11 -26.99
CA PRO A 21 -58.58 -9.18 -28.27
C PRO A 21 -57.41 -8.19 -28.25
N LEU A 22 -56.18 -8.71 -28.13
CA LEU A 22 -54.96 -7.89 -28.05
C LEU A 22 -54.55 -7.38 -29.44
N ALA A 23 -54.64 -8.23 -30.47
CA ALA A 23 -54.34 -7.88 -31.86
C ALA A 23 -55.15 -8.76 -32.83
N LYS A 24 -55.76 -8.16 -33.86
CA LYS A 24 -56.55 -8.88 -34.89
C LYS A 24 -55.69 -9.79 -35.76
N ASP A 25 -54.44 -9.39 -36.04
CA ASP A 25 -53.45 -10.17 -36.77
C ASP A 25 -52.08 -10.08 -36.09
N VAL A 26 -51.37 -11.21 -35.99
CA VAL A 26 -49.99 -11.20 -35.49
C VAL A 26 -49.12 -10.55 -36.56
N LEU A 27 -48.68 -9.32 -36.31
CA LEU A 27 -47.70 -8.64 -37.16
C LEU A 27 -46.31 -9.04 -36.67
N PRO A 28 -45.53 -9.82 -37.43
CA PRO A 28 -44.19 -10.25 -37.00
C PRO A 28 -43.27 -9.07 -36.71
N SER A 29 -43.47 -7.94 -37.41
CA SER A 29 -42.77 -6.68 -37.17
C SER A 29 -43.03 -6.09 -35.77
N ALA A 30 -44.26 -6.18 -35.25
CA ALA A 30 -44.58 -5.65 -33.93
C ALA A 30 -43.87 -6.43 -32.82
N ILE A 31 -43.79 -7.77 -32.95
CA ILE A 31 -43.04 -8.62 -32.01
C ILE A 31 -41.54 -8.34 -32.10
N PHE A 32 -41.04 -8.14 -33.32
CA PHE A 32 -39.64 -7.79 -33.58
C PHE A 32 -39.26 -6.49 -32.89
N TYR A 33 -40.01 -5.40 -33.08
CA TYR A 33 -39.74 -4.13 -32.40
C TYR A 33 -40.00 -4.20 -30.89
N ALA A 34 -41.01 -4.93 -30.43
CA ALA A 34 -41.30 -5.08 -29.00
C ALA A 34 -40.19 -5.79 -28.22
N THR A 35 -39.35 -6.58 -28.89
CA THR A 35 -38.24 -7.32 -28.26
C THR A 35 -36.88 -6.70 -28.56
N ILE A 36 -36.65 -6.26 -29.80
CA ILE A 36 -35.38 -5.69 -30.25
C ILE A 36 -35.21 -4.26 -29.76
N THR A 37 -36.28 -3.45 -29.75
CA THR A 37 -36.14 -2.06 -29.28
C THR A 37 -35.73 -2.00 -27.81
N PRO A 38 -36.36 -2.72 -26.85
CA PRO A 38 -35.92 -2.69 -25.45
C PRO A 38 -34.52 -3.28 -25.25
N THR A 39 -34.17 -4.35 -25.97
CA THR A 39 -32.83 -4.95 -25.86
C THR A 39 -31.75 -4.04 -26.43
N LEU A 40 -31.97 -3.45 -27.61
CA LEU A 40 -31.03 -2.51 -28.23
C LEU A 40 -30.89 -1.23 -27.39
N VAL A 41 -32.00 -0.69 -26.89
CA VAL A 41 -31.99 0.48 -25.98
C VAL A 41 -31.23 0.15 -24.70
N TYR A 42 -31.46 -1.01 -24.09
CA TYR A 42 -30.71 -1.44 -22.92
C TYR A 42 -29.22 -1.56 -23.20
N LEU A 43 -28.83 -2.18 -24.31
CA LEU A 43 -27.42 -2.33 -24.70
C LEU A 43 -26.75 -0.98 -24.96
N VAL A 44 -27.44 -0.05 -25.62
CA VAL A 44 -26.94 1.32 -25.86
C VAL A 44 -26.77 2.05 -24.53
N LEU A 45 -27.78 2.05 -23.65
CA LEU A 45 -27.70 2.72 -22.35
C LEU A 45 -26.57 2.14 -21.49
N ASP A 46 -26.48 0.81 -21.40
CA ASP A 46 -25.46 0.13 -20.60
C ASP A 46 -24.04 0.41 -21.14
N ARG A 47 -23.82 0.19 -22.44
CA ARG A 47 -22.48 0.28 -23.04
C ARG A 47 -22.00 1.71 -23.26
N LEU A 48 -22.86 2.63 -23.69
CA LEU A 48 -22.45 3.99 -24.06
C LEU A 48 -22.54 5.00 -22.91
N ILE A 49 -23.38 4.77 -21.89
CA ILE A 49 -23.61 5.76 -20.84
C ILE A 49 -23.20 5.23 -19.47
N ILE A 50 -23.70 4.05 -19.07
CA ILE A 50 -23.46 3.53 -17.73
C ILE A 50 -22.00 3.11 -17.55
N GLN A 51 -21.46 2.29 -18.46
CA GLN A 51 -20.07 1.82 -18.37
C GLN A 51 -19.02 2.94 -18.32
N PRO A 52 -19.05 3.99 -19.19
CA PRO A 52 -18.03 5.05 -19.10
C PRO A 52 -18.13 5.87 -17.81
N PHE A 53 -19.34 6.07 -17.27
CA PHE A 53 -19.51 6.81 -16.02
C PHE A 53 -18.96 6.03 -14.82
N VAL A 54 -19.31 4.74 -14.72
CA VAL A 54 -18.82 3.87 -13.63
C VAL A 54 -17.31 3.71 -13.66
N ARG A 55 -16.70 3.58 -14.85
CA ARG A 55 -15.23 3.52 -14.99
C ARG A 55 -14.57 4.81 -14.50
N LEU A 56 -15.11 5.97 -14.87
CA LEU A 56 -14.60 7.27 -14.42
C LEU A 56 -14.65 7.43 -12.90
N GLU A 57 -15.72 6.93 -12.26
CA GLU A 57 -15.87 6.97 -10.81
C GLU A 57 -14.83 6.09 -10.11
N HIS A 58 -14.64 4.85 -10.58
CA HIS A 58 -13.60 3.96 -10.06
C HIS A 58 -12.19 4.53 -10.23
N GLU A 59 -11.88 5.13 -11.39
CA GLU A 59 -10.58 5.79 -11.61
C GLU A 59 -10.37 6.97 -10.66
N ARG A 60 -11.42 7.76 -10.39
CA ARG A 60 -11.35 8.88 -9.43
C ARG A 60 -11.14 8.40 -8.01
N GLU A 61 -11.84 7.35 -7.60
CA GLU A 61 -11.64 6.74 -6.28
C GLU A 61 -10.25 6.16 -6.13
N GLN A 62 -9.71 5.49 -7.15
CA GLN A 62 -8.35 4.97 -7.15
C GLN A 62 -7.33 6.10 -7.02
N LYS A 63 -7.45 7.16 -7.83
CA LYS A 63 -6.57 8.34 -7.73
C LYS A 63 -6.63 8.99 -6.34
N LYS A 64 -7.82 9.16 -5.77
CA LYS A 64 -7.96 9.70 -4.41
C LYS A 64 -7.25 8.82 -3.37
N ARG A 65 -7.39 7.49 -3.46
CA ARG A 65 -6.69 6.57 -2.56
C ARG A 65 -5.17 6.67 -2.71
N GLU A 66 -4.68 6.71 -3.95
CA GLU A 66 -3.24 6.90 -4.23
C GLU A 66 -2.72 8.24 -3.69
N ASP A 67 -3.48 9.32 -3.86
CA ASP A 67 -3.11 10.64 -3.35
C ASP A 67 -3.12 10.69 -1.81
N GLU A 68 -4.12 10.09 -1.16
CA GLU A 68 -4.18 9.94 0.31
C GLU A 68 -3.03 9.09 0.85
N GLU A 69 -2.64 8.02 0.16
CA GLU A 69 -1.50 7.18 0.53
C GLU A 69 -0.18 7.96 0.40
N ARG A 70 -0.03 8.75 -0.66
CA ARG A 70 1.13 9.63 -0.86
C ARG A 70 1.22 10.70 0.21
N GLU A 71 0.11 11.34 0.55
CA GLU A 71 0.05 12.36 1.61
C GLU A 71 0.50 11.77 2.95
N LYS A 72 -0.07 10.62 3.35
CA LYS A 72 0.34 9.89 4.57
C LYS A 72 1.84 9.54 4.57
N GLN A 73 2.40 9.20 3.41
CA GLN A 73 3.82 8.89 3.30
C GLN A 73 4.68 10.16 3.51
N VAL A 74 4.25 11.30 2.95
CA VAL A 74 4.92 12.59 3.15
C VAL A 74 4.86 13.01 4.62
N ASP A 75 3.72 12.84 5.28
CA ASP A 75 3.56 13.16 6.70
C ASP A 75 4.53 12.34 7.56
N ARG A 76 4.56 11.02 7.38
CA ARG A 76 5.50 10.14 8.11
C ARG A 76 6.96 10.50 7.88
N ARG A 77 7.31 10.89 6.66
CA ARG A 77 8.66 11.36 6.34
C ARG A 77 8.99 12.65 7.11
N HIS A 78 8.05 13.59 7.15
CA HIS A 78 8.23 14.86 7.85
C HIS A 78 8.34 14.64 9.37
N GLU A 79 7.47 13.79 9.94
CA GLU A 79 7.54 13.37 11.35
C GLU A 79 8.89 12.76 11.70
N ALA A 80 9.37 11.82 10.87
CA ALA A 80 10.68 11.20 11.07
C ALA A 80 11.81 12.23 10.99
N MET A 81 11.77 13.15 10.01
CA MET A 81 12.80 14.17 9.84
C MET A 81 12.86 15.14 11.03
N ASN A 82 11.70 15.59 11.53
CA ASN A 82 11.62 16.42 12.72
C ASN A 82 12.15 15.70 13.96
N ALA A 83 11.80 14.42 14.12
CA ALA A 83 12.33 13.60 15.21
C ALA A 83 13.85 13.50 15.13
N GLN A 84 14.42 13.25 13.94
CA GLN A 84 15.87 13.23 13.76
C GLN A 84 16.52 14.56 14.13
N GLU A 85 15.92 15.69 13.78
CA GLU A 85 16.43 17.02 14.14
C GLU A 85 16.51 17.22 15.65
N VAL A 86 15.45 16.89 16.39
CA VAL A 86 15.43 16.95 17.86
C VAL A 86 16.50 16.04 18.48
N LEU A 87 16.67 14.83 17.93
CA LEU A 87 17.60 13.81 18.43
C LEU A 87 19.07 14.14 18.19
N ARG A 88 19.42 15.10 17.31
CA ARG A 88 20.83 15.46 17.01
C ARG A 88 21.61 15.86 18.26
N SER A 89 20.99 16.64 19.15
CA SER A 89 21.60 17.08 20.40
C SER A 89 21.99 15.91 21.31
N LEU A 90 21.18 14.85 21.35
CA LEU A 90 21.44 13.65 22.13
C LEU A 90 22.55 12.79 21.52
N VAL A 91 22.64 12.75 20.19
CA VAL A 91 23.70 12.00 19.48
C VAL A 91 25.09 12.53 19.84
N GLU A 92 25.26 13.84 19.93
CA GLU A 92 26.54 14.46 20.32
C GLU A 92 26.93 14.04 21.74
N GLN A 93 25.99 14.12 22.69
CA GLN A 93 26.22 13.69 24.07
C GLN A 93 26.56 12.20 24.18
N ILE A 94 25.92 11.34 23.37
CA ILE A 94 26.21 9.90 23.36
C ILE A 94 27.61 9.65 22.79
N LYS A 95 27.99 10.33 21.70
CA LYS A 95 29.34 10.19 21.12
C LYS A 95 30.43 10.61 22.11
N ASP A 96 30.22 11.68 22.85
CA ASP A 96 31.18 12.15 23.86
C ASP A 96 31.31 11.15 25.02
N LYS A 97 30.20 10.51 25.42
CA LYS A 97 30.18 9.47 26.46
C LYS A 97 30.86 8.17 26.01
N GLU A 98 30.58 7.73 24.80
CA GLU A 98 31.14 6.50 24.21
C GLU A 98 32.64 6.65 23.91
N GLY A 99 33.08 7.86 23.58
CA GLY A 99 34.46 8.16 23.21
C GLY A 99 34.95 7.32 22.02
N SER A 100 36.27 7.29 21.81
CA SER A 100 36.87 6.64 20.63
C SER A 100 36.78 5.11 20.64
N GLN A 101 36.58 4.50 21.83
CA GLN A 101 36.56 3.05 21.99
C GLN A 101 35.14 2.47 22.01
N GLY A 102 34.13 3.30 22.24
CA GLY A 102 32.72 2.90 22.25
C GLY A 102 32.16 2.61 20.87
N LEU A 103 30.85 2.38 20.82
CA LEU A 103 30.14 2.03 19.58
C LEU A 103 29.66 3.30 18.85
N ILE A 104 30.31 3.62 17.73
CA ILE A 104 29.97 4.79 16.90
C ILE A 104 29.44 4.34 15.55
N ILE A 105 28.24 4.78 15.20
CA ILE A 105 27.63 4.52 13.90
C ILE A 105 28.15 5.52 12.87
N LEU A 106 28.80 5.00 11.84
CA LEU A 106 29.39 5.79 10.75
C LEU A 106 28.36 6.05 9.66
N GLU A 107 27.69 4.99 9.19
CA GLU A 107 26.66 5.05 8.15
C GLU A 107 25.55 4.07 8.51
N ALA A 108 24.29 4.44 8.30
CA ALA A 108 23.18 3.52 8.46
C ALA A 108 22.08 3.83 7.45
N TYR A 109 21.73 2.85 6.63
CA TYR A 109 20.79 3.00 5.52
C TYR A 109 19.67 1.97 5.64
N TYR A 110 18.42 2.44 5.62
CA TYR A 110 17.23 1.59 5.65
C TYR A 110 16.42 1.74 4.36
N GLY A 111 15.96 0.63 3.81
CA GLY A 111 15.12 0.61 2.61
C GLY A 111 15.34 -0.62 1.74
N HIS A 112 15.08 -0.46 0.45
CA HIS A 112 15.31 -1.51 -0.55
C HIS A 112 16.77 -1.47 -1.04
N LEU A 113 17.64 -2.33 -0.48
CA LEU A 113 19.08 -2.28 -0.72
C LEU A 113 19.56 -3.15 -1.91
N TYR A 114 18.75 -4.07 -2.44
CA TYR A 114 19.13 -4.97 -3.54
C TYR A 114 17.92 -5.59 -4.27
N PRO A 115 18.02 -5.84 -5.59
CA PRO A 115 18.92 -5.24 -6.57
C PRO A 115 18.38 -3.88 -7.04
N ILE A 116 19.25 -2.87 -7.13
CA ILE A 116 18.92 -1.57 -7.71
C ILE A 116 18.85 -1.77 -9.23
N ILE A 117 17.64 -1.93 -9.77
CA ILE A 117 17.42 -2.05 -11.22
C ILE A 117 17.50 -0.66 -11.86
N ASP A 118 17.00 0.38 -11.17
CA ASP A 118 17.00 1.77 -11.61
C ASP A 118 17.43 2.71 -10.47
N GLU A 119 18.39 3.61 -10.73
CA GLU A 119 18.84 4.62 -9.73
C GLU A 119 17.72 5.57 -9.29
N SER A 120 16.71 5.80 -10.15
CA SER A 120 15.53 6.61 -9.82
C SER A 120 14.55 5.95 -8.85
N SER A 121 14.74 4.66 -8.55
CA SER A 121 13.88 3.87 -7.65
C SER A 121 14.50 3.64 -6.26
N ILE A 122 15.65 4.27 -5.98
CA ILE A 122 16.36 4.13 -4.71
C ILE A 122 15.54 4.77 -3.58
N LYS A 123 14.69 3.96 -2.96
CA LYS A 123 13.89 4.28 -1.76
C LYS A 123 14.70 3.94 -0.51
N ILE A 124 15.76 4.70 -0.25
CA ILE A 124 16.66 4.52 0.90
C ILE A 124 16.62 5.75 1.81
N ILE A 125 16.67 5.53 3.12
CA ILE A 125 16.71 6.59 4.13
C ILE A 125 17.99 6.49 4.97
N ASP A 126 18.54 7.64 5.34
CA ASP A 126 19.62 7.71 6.32
C ASP A 126 18.99 7.66 7.73
N VAL A 127 19.41 6.66 8.49
CA VAL A 127 18.94 6.39 9.86
C VAL A 127 20.09 6.41 10.86
N ARG A 128 21.22 7.04 10.52
CA ARG A 128 22.38 7.14 11.40
C ARG A 128 22.06 7.82 12.73
N ILE A 129 21.37 8.96 12.68
CA ILE A 129 21.02 9.74 13.86
C ILE A 129 20.13 8.92 14.81
N PRO A 130 18.94 8.44 14.40
CA PRO A 130 18.05 7.73 15.31
C PRO A 130 18.69 6.43 15.80
N LEU A 131 19.46 5.73 14.96
CA LEU A 131 20.14 4.50 15.38
C LEU A 131 21.23 4.76 16.43
N GLN A 132 21.97 5.87 16.32
CA GLN A 132 22.99 6.23 17.32
C GLN A 132 22.35 6.56 18.67
N THR A 133 21.14 7.12 18.71
CA THR A 133 20.43 7.39 19.97
C THR A 133 20.01 6.13 20.73
N LEU A 134 19.93 4.99 20.05
CA LEU A 134 19.59 3.71 20.65
C LEU A 134 20.81 3.00 21.26
N VAL A 135 22.04 3.49 21.01
CA VAL A 135 23.26 2.94 21.59
C VAL A 135 23.33 3.28 23.07
N LYS A 136 23.55 2.27 23.91
CA LYS A 136 23.76 2.40 25.36
C LYS A 136 24.88 1.46 25.79
N ASP A 137 25.82 1.97 26.59
CA ASP A 137 26.94 1.22 27.14
C ASP A 137 27.75 0.47 26.06
N SER A 138 28.07 1.15 24.97
CA SER A 138 28.78 0.62 23.80
C SER A 138 28.13 -0.60 23.13
N ALA A 139 26.82 -0.77 23.31
CA ALA A 139 26.02 -1.80 22.67
C ALA A 139 24.74 -1.23 22.06
N LEU A 140 24.31 -1.82 20.96
CA LEU A 140 23.01 -1.56 20.35
C LEU A 140 22.20 -2.85 20.41
N LYS A 141 21.06 -2.83 21.10
CA LYS A 141 20.14 -3.97 21.19
C LYS A 141 18.75 -3.51 20.77
N ILE A 142 18.24 -4.08 19.68
CA ILE A 142 16.89 -3.85 19.18
C ILE A 142 16.21 -5.21 19.13
N GLU A 143 15.42 -5.49 20.15
CA GLU A 143 14.56 -6.67 20.22
C GLU A 143 13.40 -6.46 19.25
N THR A 144 13.38 -7.20 18.14
CA THR A 144 12.44 -6.90 17.05
C THR A 144 11.28 -7.88 17.09
N THR A 145 10.09 -7.37 17.44
CA THR A 145 8.78 -7.99 17.20
C THR A 145 7.95 -7.23 16.16
N VAL A 146 8.36 -6.00 15.81
CA VAL A 146 7.70 -5.06 14.89
C VAL A 146 8.67 -4.53 13.84
N SER A 147 8.17 -4.01 12.72
CA SER A 147 9.01 -3.43 11.65
C SER A 147 9.89 -2.28 12.16
N LYS A 148 11.13 -2.19 11.66
CA LYS A 148 12.07 -1.11 11.99
C LYS A 148 11.58 0.26 11.55
N SER A 149 10.61 0.32 10.63
CA SER A 149 9.96 1.57 10.23
C SER A 149 9.19 2.27 11.35
N ASN A 150 8.83 1.55 12.42
CA ASN A 150 8.10 2.11 13.57
C ASN A 150 9.02 2.71 14.65
N LEU A 151 10.33 2.64 14.47
CA LEU A 151 11.28 3.27 15.38
C LEU A 151 11.22 4.79 15.24
N ILE A 152 11.49 5.50 16.34
CA ILE A 152 11.49 6.97 16.34
C ILE A 152 12.56 7.48 15.36
N GLY A 153 12.16 8.37 14.45
CA GLY A 153 13.05 8.92 13.41
C GLY A 153 13.27 7.98 12.21
N PHE A 154 12.61 6.81 12.19
CA PHE A 154 12.50 5.95 11.02
C PHE A 154 11.16 6.20 10.32
N TYR A 155 11.12 5.89 9.02
CA TYR A 155 9.88 5.74 8.28
C TYR A 155 10.05 4.65 7.21
N ASP A 156 8.96 4.25 6.58
CA ASP A 156 8.99 3.26 5.51
C ASP A 156 9.12 3.95 4.13
N PRO A 157 10.28 3.89 3.46
CA PRO A 157 10.43 4.48 2.13
C PRO A 157 9.81 3.62 1.02
N CYS A 158 9.59 2.32 1.25
CA CYS A 158 9.15 1.35 0.25
C CYS A 158 8.10 0.39 0.83
N VAL A 159 6.87 0.90 0.98
CA VAL A 159 5.73 0.13 1.49
C VAL A 159 5.43 -1.04 0.56
N GLY A 160 5.37 -2.24 1.14
CA GLY A 160 5.07 -3.49 0.41
C GLY A 160 6.28 -4.17 -0.23
N GLU A 161 7.45 -3.54 -0.24
CA GLU A 161 8.70 -4.13 -0.76
C GLU A 161 9.57 -4.71 0.37
N GLN A 162 10.54 -5.55 0.00
CA GLN A 162 11.50 -6.10 0.97
C GLN A 162 12.49 -5.02 1.40
N LYS A 163 12.62 -4.88 2.72
CA LYS A 163 13.42 -3.85 3.39
C LYS A 163 14.55 -4.46 4.19
N SER A 164 15.67 -3.77 4.20
CA SER A 164 16.86 -4.14 4.95
C SER A 164 17.54 -2.91 5.53
N LEU A 165 18.24 -3.10 6.63
CA LEU A 165 19.03 -2.10 7.33
C LEU A 165 20.50 -2.46 7.24
N ARG A 166 21.28 -1.66 6.52
CA ARG A 166 22.74 -1.77 6.49
C ARG A 166 23.34 -0.77 7.47
N ILE A 167 24.21 -1.25 8.34
CA ILE A 167 24.87 -0.46 9.38
C ILE A 167 26.37 -0.64 9.24
N LYS A 168 27.08 0.48 9.15
CA LYS A 168 28.53 0.56 9.24
C LYS A 168 28.88 1.28 10.54
N TYR A 169 29.62 0.61 11.41
CA TYR A 169 29.95 1.13 12.74
C TYR A 169 31.42 0.93 13.07
N SER A 170 31.94 1.75 13.98
CA SER A 170 33.25 1.62 14.60
C SER A 170 33.06 1.16 16.04
N PHE A 171 33.82 0.14 16.44
CA PHE A 171 33.88 -0.33 17.83
C PHE A 171 35.34 -0.65 18.16
N HIS A 172 35.88 -0.09 19.24
CA HIS A 172 37.31 -0.23 19.58
C HIS A 172 38.25 0.10 18.40
N SER A 173 37.96 1.19 17.67
CA SER A 173 38.69 1.63 16.47
C SER A 173 38.68 0.64 15.28
N GLN A 174 37.83 -0.38 15.28
CA GLN A 174 37.63 -1.29 14.15
C GLN A 174 36.29 -1.04 13.48
N ILE A 175 36.32 -0.94 12.14
CA ILE A 175 35.12 -0.71 11.33
C ILE A 175 34.50 -2.06 10.96
N HIS A 176 33.19 -2.15 11.12
CA HIS A 176 32.38 -3.32 10.79
C HIS A 176 31.17 -2.89 9.97
N THR A 177 30.79 -3.72 9.00
CA THR A 177 29.58 -3.54 8.20
C THR A 177 28.70 -4.77 8.37
N VAL A 178 27.43 -4.55 8.64
CA VAL A 178 26.43 -5.60 8.85
C VAL A 178 25.12 -5.19 8.18
N THR A 179 24.38 -6.18 7.69
CA THR A 179 23.06 -5.96 7.10
C THR A 179 22.06 -6.86 7.81
N TYR A 180 20.93 -6.28 8.21
CA TYR A 180 19.83 -6.96 8.89
C TYR A 180 18.56 -6.85 8.07
N GLN A 181 17.72 -7.89 8.09
CA GLN A 181 16.38 -7.82 7.52
C GLN A 181 15.43 -6.98 8.39
N ASP A 182 14.31 -6.51 7.86
CA ASP A 182 13.38 -5.62 8.58
C ASP A 182 12.87 -6.15 9.93
N LEU A 183 12.60 -7.45 10.06
CA LEU A 183 12.08 -8.06 11.29
C LEU A 183 13.15 -8.75 12.14
N GLU A 184 14.41 -8.74 11.71
CA GLU A 184 15.50 -9.42 12.40
C GLU A 184 15.97 -8.63 13.63
N PRO A 185 16.18 -9.26 14.81
CA PRO A 185 16.73 -8.58 15.96
C PRO A 185 18.17 -8.12 15.72
N ILE A 186 18.50 -6.92 16.21
CA ILE A 186 19.84 -6.34 16.04
C ILE A 186 20.55 -6.38 17.39
N ILE A 187 21.75 -6.96 17.38
CA ILE A 187 22.67 -6.94 18.51
C ILE A 187 24.04 -6.53 17.99
N LEU A 188 24.51 -5.34 18.37
CA LEU A 188 25.87 -4.87 18.13
C LEU A 188 26.57 -4.57 19.46
N PRO A 189 27.89 -4.77 19.56
CA PRO A 189 28.78 -5.33 18.53
C PRO A 189 28.63 -6.85 18.41
N ASN A 190 28.41 -7.36 17.19
CA ASN A 190 28.38 -8.79 16.93
C ASN A 190 29.79 -9.29 16.59
N ARG A 191 30.39 -10.09 17.48
CA ARG A 191 31.75 -10.62 17.29
C ARG A 191 31.87 -11.59 16.09
N SER A 192 30.74 -12.13 15.64
CA SER A 192 30.68 -13.20 14.64
C SER A 192 30.65 -12.71 13.19
N ASN A 193 30.34 -11.43 12.97
CA ASN A 193 30.15 -10.86 11.62
C ASN A 193 31.36 -10.01 11.21
N LYS A 194 32.55 -10.63 11.18
CA LYS A 194 33.65 -10.12 10.34
C LYS A 194 33.43 -10.64 8.92
N LYS A 195 32.61 -9.95 8.13
CA LYS A 195 32.53 -10.23 6.69
C LYS A 195 32.70 -8.96 5.86
N ASP A 196 33.76 -9.04 5.08
CA ASP A 196 33.93 -8.52 3.73
C ASP A 196 34.00 -6.99 3.58
N ILE A 197 35.23 -6.52 3.80
CA ILE A 197 35.78 -5.37 3.06
C ILE A 197 36.05 -5.90 1.64
N LEU A 198 35.26 -5.42 0.67
CA LEU A 198 35.67 -5.32 -0.74
C LEU A 198 35.87 -3.85 -1.05
#